data_AF-A0A3M1X8C4-F1
#
_entry.id   AF-A0A3M1X8C4-F1
#
_cell.length_a   1.000
_cell.length_b   1.000
_cell.length_c   1.000
_cell.angle_alpha   90.00
_cell.angle_beta   90.00
_cell.angle_gamma   90.00
#
_symmetry.space_group_name_H-M   'P 1'
#
loop_
_entity.id
_entity.type
_entity.pdbx_description
1 polymer ?
#
loop_
_entity_poly.entity_id
_entity_poly.type
_entity_poly.pdbx_seq_one_letter_code
_entity_poly.pdbx_strand_id
1 'polypeptide(L)'
;QMLDQCSSIKSIGLCHGVFDGLDQIAFLLEMPFREITGQLSGINHFSWFQKLWHVPDGEDLYPRLREAERTAHWFARWDDLALSRILFRVFGLYPSPGTNHIGEYLPWATEFYASALLEYFYDPREGIPWEGANTPPYLYSLTTHPTGVPPHPEEPVETLYPDDSAQEPPPGLPTRELAVPIIEALTCGTEYLIPAVNVPNTGGLVPGLPEDAFVEIPALISGGKLQPQKADPLPEGALALLRTQVSINKLLVQAFVENSRDRLLQAMLIDPVTTSYRNAVHLINEMFKIQGEALPPLQWEGKPKG
;
A
#
# COMPACT_ATOMS: atom_id res chain seq x y z
N GLN A 1 13.46 -2.27 4.69
CA GLN A 1 14.56 -3.03 4.04
C GLN A 1 15.85 -2.22 3.90
N MET A 2 15.84 -1.09 3.18
CA MET A 2 17.05 -0.27 2.98
C MET A 2 17.73 0.17 4.29
N LEU A 3 16.97 0.73 5.24
CA LEU A 3 17.50 1.18 6.54
C LEU A 3 18.17 0.03 7.31
N ASP A 4 17.55 -1.14 7.39
CA ASP A 4 18.13 -2.31 8.05
C ASP A 4 19.43 -2.81 7.39
N GLN A 5 19.55 -2.68 6.07
CA GLN A 5 20.76 -3.13 5.35
C GLN A 5 21.88 -2.07 5.37
N CYS A 6 21.54 -0.79 5.42
CA CYS A 6 22.49 0.31 5.27
C CYS A 6 22.78 1.07 6.58
N SER A 7 22.11 0.73 7.68
CA SER A 7 22.20 1.43 8.96
C SER A 7 22.07 0.48 10.15
N SER A 8 22.57 0.90 11.31
CA SER A 8 22.37 0.23 12.59
C SER A 8 21.16 0.77 13.37
N ILE A 9 20.43 1.73 12.79
CA ILE A 9 19.23 2.32 13.41
C ILE A 9 18.13 1.27 13.47
N LYS A 10 17.57 1.06 14.67
CA LYS A 10 16.37 0.24 14.85
C LYS A 10 15.18 0.96 14.24
N SER A 11 14.49 0.32 13.31
CA SER A 11 13.35 0.88 12.61
C SER A 11 12.14 -0.06 12.69
N ILE A 12 10.94 0.53 12.71
CA ILE A 12 9.66 -0.16 12.57
C ILE A 12 8.89 0.64 11.53
N GLY A 13 8.46 0.00 10.44
CA GLY A 13 7.59 0.67 9.46
C GLY A 13 6.14 0.59 9.89
N LEU A 14 5.40 1.68 9.69
CA LEU A 14 4.00 1.81 10.10
C LEU A 14 3.13 2.17 8.90
N CYS A 15 1.91 1.65 8.89
CA CYS A 15 0.86 2.00 7.93
C CYS A 15 -0.49 1.76 8.61
N HIS A 16 -1.45 2.65 8.36
CA HIS A 16 -2.83 2.50 8.84
C HIS A 16 -3.68 1.61 7.92
N GLY A 17 -3.12 1.10 6.82
CA GLY A 17 -3.85 0.38 5.77
C GLY A 17 -4.64 -0.87 6.23
N VAL A 18 -4.30 -1.43 7.39
CA VAL A 18 -5.12 -2.47 8.05
C VAL A 18 -6.52 -1.98 8.40
N PHE A 19 -6.65 -0.72 8.80
CA PHE A 19 -7.92 -0.13 9.19
C PHE A 19 -8.81 0.13 7.98
N ASP A 20 -8.24 0.49 6.83
CA ASP A 20 -9.01 0.68 5.59
C ASP A 20 -9.69 -0.63 5.15
N GLY A 21 -8.97 -1.74 5.18
CA GLY A 21 -9.54 -3.05 4.87
C GLY A 21 -10.60 -3.49 5.91
N LEU A 22 -10.40 -3.20 7.19
CA LEU A 22 -11.42 -3.44 8.22
C LEU A 22 -12.66 -2.56 8.03
N ASP A 23 -12.51 -1.30 7.65
CA ASP A 23 -13.61 -0.37 7.34
C ASP A 23 -14.40 -0.85 6.10
N GLN A 24 -13.72 -1.37 5.07
CA GLN A 24 -14.36 -2.00 3.91
C GLN A 24 -15.18 -3.25 4.30
N ILE A 25 -14.62 -4.11 5.15
CA ILE A 25 -15.29 -5.31 5.66
C ILE A 25 -16.49 -4.94 6.53
N ALA A 26 -16.34 -3.93 7.40
CA ALA A 26 -17.42 -3.40 8.25
C ALA A 26 -18.57 -2.85 7.41
N PHE A 27 -18.26 -2.10 6.36
CA PHE A 27 -19.23 -1.60 5.40
C PHE A 27 -20.01 -2.74 4.73
N LEU A 28 -19.33 -3.78 4.23
CA LEU A 28 -19.99 -4.92 3.58
C LEU A 28 -20.87 -5.70 4.55
N LEU A 29 -20.44 -5.89 5.79
CA LEU A 29 -21.18 -6.63 6.81
C LEU A 29 -22.29 -5.83 7.49
N GLU A 30 -22.39 -4.51 7.21
CA GLU A 30 -23.26 -3.56 7.91
C GLU A 30 -23.06 -3.62 9.44
N MET A 31 -21.81 -3.77 9.87
CA MET A 31 -21.42 -3.93 11.26
C MET A 31 -20.61 -2.72 11.76
N PRO A 32 -20.69 -2.36 13.05
CA PRO A 32 -19.82 -1.34 13.62
C PRO A 32 -18.35 -1.77 13.50
N PHE A 33 -17.50 -0.89 12.98
CA PHE A 33 -16.05 -1.14 12.83
C PHE A 33 -15.40 -1.72 14.09
N ARG A 34 -15.74 -1.19 15.28
CA ARG A 34 -15.21 -1.64 16.57
C ARG A 34 -15.57 -3.08 16.96
N GLU A 35 -16.53 -3.68 16.28
CA GLU A 35 -16.99 -5.05 16.53
C GLU A 35 -16.29 -6.06 15.61
N ILE A 36 -15.39 -5.60 14.73
CA ILE A 36 -14.65 -6.43 13.79
C ILE A 36 -13.16 -6.29 14.07
N THR A 37 -12.46 -7.40 14.02
CA THR A 37 -11.00 -7.41 14.01
C THR A 37 -10.51 -8.60 13.20
N GLY A 38 -9.22 -8.61 12.88
CA GLY A 38 -8.63 -9.67 12.11
C GLY A 38 -7.12 -9.78 12.28
N GLN A 39 -6.58 -10.85 11.71
CA GLN A 39 -5.15 -11.05 11.54
C GLN A 39 -4.85 -11.03 10.04
N LEU A 40 -3.92 -10.17 9.62
CA LEU A 40 -3.44 -10.11 8.26
C LEU A 40 -1.99 -10.56 8.14
N SER A 41 -1.57 -10.87 6.92
CA SER A 41 -0.17 -10.97 6.56
C SER A 41 0.07 -10.57 5.10
N GLY A 42 1.26 -10.04 4.83
CA GLY A 42 1.70 -9.72 3.48
C GLY A 42 2.88 -8.79 3.49
N ILE A 43 2.84 -7.77 2.65
CA ILE A 43 3.78 -6.66 2.64
C ILE A 43 3.00 -5.35 2.78
N ASN A 44 3.71 -4.26 3.07
CA ASN A 44 3.09 -2.94 3.10
C ASN A 44 2.27 -2.67 1.82
N HIS A 45 1.04 -2.17 1.98
CA HIS A 45 0.07 -1.86 0.92
C HIS A 45 -0.42 -3.07 0.10
N PHE A 46 0.01 -4.30 0.44
CA PHE A 46 -0.53 -5.51 -0.15
C PHE A 46 -0.53 -6.65 0.87
N SER A 47 -1.55 -6.66 1.71
CA SER A 47 -1.75 -7.65 2.76
C SER A 47 -3.08 -8.37 2.61
N TRP A 48 -3.20 -9.55 3.21
CA TRP A 48 -4.41 -10.37 3.17
C TRP A 48 -4.86 -10.70 4.58
N PHE A 49 -6.11 -10.40 4.92
CA PHE A 49 -6.72 -10.95 6.11
C PHE A 49 -6.75 -12.48 5.96
N GLN A 50 -6.27 -13.19 6.97
CA GLN A 50 -6.32 -14.64 7.05
C GLN A 50 -7.38 -15.11 8.04
N LYS A 51 -7.69 -14.26 9.02
CA LYS A 51 -8.71 -14.48 10.05
C LYS A 51 -9.47 -13.19 10.26
N LEU A 52 -10.78 -13.30 10.42
CA LEU A 52 -11.69 -12.21 10.75
C LEU A 52 -12.67 -12.72 11.79
N TRP A 53 -12.86 -11.99 12.88
CA TRP A 53 -13.80 -12.40 13.90
C TRP A 53 -14.58 -11.23 14.50
N HIS A 54 -15.78 -11.55 14.94
CA HIS A 54 -16.64 -10.65 15.68
C HIS A 54 -16.12 -10.52 17.11
N VAL A 55 -15.84 -9.30 17.56
CA VAL A 55 -15.22 -9.04 18.86
C VAL A 55 -16.07 -9.52 20.05
N PRO A 56 -17.40 -9.29 20.11
CA PRO A 56 -18.23 -9.67 21.24
C PRO A 56 -18.35 -11.18 21.52
N ASP A 57 -18.40 -12.02 20.49
CA ASP A 57 -18.69 -13.46 20.63
C ASP A 57 -17.67 -14.40 19.98
N GLY A 58 -16.70 -13.87 19.23
CA GLY A 58 -15.66 -14.64 18.57
C GLY A 58 -16.11 -15.38 17.30
N GLU A 59 -17.27 -15.04 16.72
CA GLU A 59 -17.76 -15.63 15.48
C GLU A 59 -16.74 -15.43 14.34
N ASP A 60 -16.42 -16.48 13.58
CA ASP A 60 -15.68 -16.35 12.31
C ASP A 60 -16.56 -15.62 11.27
N LEU A 61 -16.08 -14.47 10.82
CA LEU A 61 -16.85 -13.59 9.94
C LEU A 61 -16.73 -13.94 8.46
N TYR A 62 -15.81 -14.82 8.04
CA TYR A 62 -15.67 -15.16 6.61
C TYR A 62 -16.94 -15.71 5.96
N PRO A 63 -17.69 -16.64 6.58
CA PRO A 63 -18.96 -17.12 6.02
C PRO A 63 -19.96 -16.00 5.78
N ARG A 64 -20.12 -15.07 6.75
CA ARG A 64 -21.00 -13.91 6.63
C ARG A 64 -20.51 -12.94 5.56
N LEU A 65 -19.20 -12.67 5.51
CA LEU A 65 -18.58 -11.77 4.54
C LEU A 65 -18.77 -12.28 3.10
N ARG A 66 -18.66 -13.59 2.86
CA ARG A 66 -18.91 -14.19 1.54
C ARG A 66 -20.36 -13.98 1.08
N GLU A 67 -21.32 -14.08 1.98
CA GLU A 67 -22.73 -13.86 1.64
C GLU A 67 -23.05 -12.39 1.43
N ALA A 68 -22.55 -11.52 2.32
CA ALA A 68 -22.70 -10.08 2.22
C ALA A 68 -22.10 -9.54 0.91
N GLU A 69 -20.89 -9.97 0.54
CA GLU A 69 -20.24 -9.57 -0.71
C GLU A 69 -21.03 -10.02 -1.95
N ARG A 70 -21.61 -11.23 -1.94
CA ARG A 70 -22.41 -11.76 -3.06
C ARG A 70 -23.69 -10.99 -3.30
N THR A 71 -24.30 -10.50 -2.23
CA THR A 71 -25.58 -9.79 -2.25
C THR A 71 -25.40 -8.26 -2.36
N ALA A 72 -24.23 -7.74 -2.02
CA ALA A 72 -23.89 -6.34 -2.15
C ALA A 72 -23.93 -5.84 -3.59
N HIS A 73 -24.51 -4.65 -3.78
CA HIS A 73 -24.58 -4.00 -5.08
C HIS A 73 -23.18 -3.80 -5.68
N TRP A 74 -23.02 -4.10 -6.97
CA TRP A 74 -21.71 -4.12 -7.61
C TRP A 74 -21.01 -2.76 -7.66
N PHE A 75 -21.78 -1.68 -7.83
CA PHE A 75 -21.25 -0.32 -7.88
C PHE A 75 -21.08 0.36 -6.50
N ALA A 76 -21.30 -0.36 -5.40
CA ALA A 76 -21.08 0.21 -4.07
C ALA A 76 -19.58 0.50 -3.88
N ARG A 77 -19.25 1.77 -3.58
CA ARG A 77 -17.88 2.28 -3.37
C ARG A 77 -16.88 1.69 -4.38
N TRP A 78 -17.16 1.81 -5.67
CA TRP A 78 -16.41 1.12 -6.73
C TRP A 78 -14.89 1.30 -6.62
N ASP A 79 -14.41 2.54 -6.54
CA ASP A 79 -12.97 2.87 -6.50
C ASP A 79 -12.23 2.36 -5.25
N ASP A 80 -12.99 1.92 -4.24
CA ASP A 80 -12.46 1.42 -2.98
C ASP A 80 -12.60 -0.11 -2.88
N LEU A 81 -13.76 -0.65 -3.25
CA LEU A 81 -14.12 -2.05 -3.04
C LEU A 81 -13.94 -2.97 -4.25
N ALA A 82 -14.03 -2.46 -5.49
CA ALA A 82 -14.26 -3.32 -6.66
C ALA A 82 -13.16 -4.36 -6.87
N LEU A 83 -11.89 -3.94 -6.79
CA LEU A 83 -10.75 -4.86 -6.90
C LEU A 83 -10.66 -5.77 -5.68
N SER A 84 -10.81 -5.24 -4.46
CA SER A 84 -10.80 -6.03 -3.22
C SER A 84 -11.80 -7.18 -3.25
N ARG A 85 -13.01 -6.94 -3.79
CA ARG A 85 -14.05 -7.95 -3.97
C ARG A 85 -13.68 -9.01 -5.00
N ILE A 86 -13.09 -8.61 -6.13
CA ILE A 86 -12.58 -9.57 -7.14
C ILE A 86 -11.49 -10.45 -6.56
N LEU A 87 -10.51 -9.84 -5.89
CA LEU A 87 -9.44 -10.55 -5.22
C LEU A 87 -9.99 -11.51 -4.16
N PHE A 88 -10.95 -11.09 -3.35
CA PHE A 88 -11.59 -11.95 -2.36
C PHE A 88 -12.32 -13.15 -2.99
N ARG A 89 -13.05 -12.95 -4.08
CA ARG A 89 -13.75 -14.03 -4.79
C ARG A 89 -12.80 -15.05 -5.39
N VAL A 90 -11.67 -14.60 -5.93
CA VAL A 90 -10.73 -15.44 -6.69
C VAL A 90 -9.71 -16.13 -5.76
N PHE A 91 -9.12 -15.38 -4.83
CA PHE A 91 -8.05 -15.86 -3.94
C PHE A 91 -8.55 -16.35 -2.59
N GLY A 92 -9.82 -16.05 -2.25
CA GLY A 92 -10.50 -16.58 -1.08
C GLY A 92 -10.25 -15.81 0.22
N LEU A 93 -9.35 -14.83 0.22
CA LEU A 93 -9.02 -13.96 1.36
C LEU A 93 -9.27 -12.49 0.99
N TYR A 94 -9.71 -11.68 1.95
CA TYR A 94 -9.96 -10.26 1.72
C TYR A 94 -8.62 -9.49 1.81
N PRO A 95 -8.26 -8.68 0.80
CA PRO A 95 -7.01 -7.94 0.82
C PRO A 95 -7.14 -6.57 1.54
N SER A 96 -6.02 -5.97 1.87
CA SER A 96 -5.90 -4.64 2.49
C SER A 96 -4.74 -3.90 1.82
N PRO A 97 -4.79 -2.57 1.66
CA PRO A 97 -5.79 -1.63 2.22
C PRO A 97 -7.01 -1.36 1.34
N GLY A 98 -6.90 -1.45 0.02
CA GLY A 98 -8.01 -1.15 -0.89
C GLY A 98 -7.63 -1.13 -2.35
N THR A 99 -8.62 -0.93 -3.21
CA THR A 99 -8.48 -0.99 -4.67
C THR A 99 -7.41 -0.05 -5.20
N ASN A 100 -7.40 1.20 -4.73
CA ASN A 100 -6.47 2.26 -5.15
C ASN A 100 -5.01 2.05 -4.71
N HIS A 101 -4.70 1.08 -3.83
CA HIS A 101 -3.32 0.75 -3.46
C HIS A 101 -2.92 -0.61 -4.04
N ILE A 102 -3.80 -1.60 -3.91
CA ILE A 102 -3.48 -2.96 -4.34
C ILE A 102 -3.31 -3.03 -5.86
N GLY A 103 -4.10 -2.26 -6.62
CA GLY A 103 -4.04 -2.34 -8.07
C GLY A 103 -2.72 -1.81 -8.67
N GLU A 104 -1.94 -1.00 -7.94
CA GLU A 104 -0.60 -0.56 -8.36
C GLU A 104 0.33 -1.77 -8.57
N TYR A 105 0.05 -2.87 -7.87
CA TYR A 105 0.82 -4.10 -7.91
C TYR A 105 0.31 -5.12 -8.95
N LEU A 106 -0.77 -4.80 -9.68
CA LEU A 106 -1.50 -5.75 -10.52
C LEU A 106 -1.69 -5.22 -11.95
N PRO A 107 -1.15 -5.90 -12.97
CA PRO A 107 -1.11 -5.37 -14.34
C PRO A 107 -2.49 -5.29 -15.02
N TRP A 108 -3.47 -6.01 -14.46
CA TRP A 108 -4.84 -6.09 -14.96
C TRP A 108 -5.82 -5.27 -14.13
N ALA A 109 -5.37 -4.64 -13.04
CA ALA A 109 -6.27 -3.95 -12.11
C ALA A 109 -6.77 -2.59 -12.62
N THR A 110 -6.22 -2.08 -13.73
CA THR A 110 -6.56 -0.73 -14.23
C THR A 110 -8.05 -0.55 -14.55
N GLU A 111 -8.76 -1.62 -14.91
CA GLU A 111 -10.21 -1.58 -15.17
C GLU A 111 -11.07 -1.33 -13.92
N PHE A 112 -10.50 -1.44 -12.73
CA PHE A 112 -11.18 -1.21 -11.46
C PHE A 112 -11.04 0.22 -10.95
N TYR A 113 -10.25 1.07 -11.62
CA TYR A 113 -10.14 2.49 -11.31
C TYR A 113 -11.11 3.29 -12.17
N ALA A 114 -12.22 3.77 -11.61
CA ALA A 114 -13.16 4.58 -12.37
C ALA A 114 -12.52 5.94 -12.78
N SER A 115 -11.51 6.41 -12.04
CA SER A 115 -10.82 7.68 -12.28
C SER A 115 -9.41 7.56 -12.86
N ALA A 116 -8.94 6.39 -13.32
CA ALA A 116 -7.54 6.24 -13.77
C ALA A 116 -7.10 7.22 -14.87
N LEU A 117 -8.02 7.64 -15.76
CA LEU A 117 -7.73 8.61 -16.82
C LEU A 117 -7.69 10.07 -16.33
N LEU A 118 -8.17 10.32 -15.12
CA LEU A 118 -8.26 11.65 -14.51
C LEU A 118 -7.21 11.89 -13.43
N GLU A 119 -6.59 10.84 -12.89
CA GLU A 119 -5.57 10.96 -11.84
C GLU A 119 -4.50 11.98 -12.21
N TYR A 120 -4.00 11.98 -13.44
CA TYR A 120 -3.06 12.97 -13.96
C TYR A 120 -3.52 13.52 -15.32
N PHE A 121 -4.66 14.20 -15.35
CA PHE A 121 -5.17 14.78 -16.59
C PHE A 121 -4.32 15.97 -17.04
N TYR A 122 -3.90 15.96 -18.31
CA TYR A 122 -3.38 17.12 -19.02
C TYR A 122 -3.80 17.07 -20.49
N ASP A 123 -3.91 18.24 -21.14
CA ASP A 123 -4.14 18.32 -22.59
C ASP A 123 -2.78 18.27 -23.31
N PRO A 124 -2.43 17.17 -24.00
CA PRO A 124 -1.15 17.05 -24.70
C PRO A 124 -1.00 18.06 -25.85
N ARG A 125 -2.07 18.69 -26.32
CA ARG A 125 -2.01 19.77 -27.32
C ARG A 125 -1.29 21.01 -26.78
N GLU A 126 -1.45 21.29 -25.49
CA GLU A 126 -0.90 22.48 -24.83
C GLU A 126 0.52 22.24 -24.29
N GLY A 127 1.08 21.05 -24.55
CA GLY A 127 2.43 20.66 -24.18
C GLY A 127 2.46 19.55 -23.14
N ILE A 128 3.68 19.24 -22.68
CA ILE A 128 3.93 18.18 -21.72
C ILE A 128 4.22 18.84 -20.35
N PRO A 129 3.44 18.56 -19.29
CA PRO A 129 3.47 19.37 -18.07
C PRO A 129 4.82 19.34 -17.33
N TRP A 130 5.57 18.23 -17.41
CA TRP A 130 6.86 18.08 -16.76
C TRP A 130 8.04 18.81 -17.45
N GLU A 131 7.84 19.43 -18.62
CA GLU A 131 8.86 20.29 -19.24
C GLU A 131 9.05 21.64 -18.52
N GLY A 132 8.08 22.04 -17.68
CA GLY A 132 8.07 23.33 -16.98
C GLY A 132 8.08 23.24 -15.44
N ALA A 133 8.34 22.06 -14.87
CA ALA A 133 8.16 21.76 -13.43
C ALA A 133 6.72 21.96 -12.91
N ASN A 134 5.73 22.00 -13.80
CA ASN A 134 4.32 22.06 -13.42
C ASN A 134 3.79 20.63 -13.33
N THR A 135 3.43 20.19 -12.12
CA THR A 135 2.68 18.95 -11.94
C THR A 135 1.26 19.18 -12.45
N PRO A 136 0.71 18.35 -13.35
CA PRO A 136 -0.69 18.47 -13.73
C PRO A 136 -1.56 18.24 -12.48
N PRO A 137 -2.77 18.82 -12.41
CA PRO A 137 -3.67 18.61 -11.28
C PRO A 137 -3.82 17.12 -10.99
N TYR A 138 -3.39 16.72 -9.80
CA TYR A 138 -3.57 15.34 -9.34
C TYR A 138 -4.96 15.21 -8.74
N LEU A 139 -5.74 14.26 -9.26
CA LEU A 139 -7.01 13.88 -8.69
C LEU A 139 -6.84 12.61 -7.88
N TYR A 140 -6.75 12.77 -6.56
CA TYR A 140 -6.82 11.64 -5.63
C TYR A 140 -8.26 11.47 -5.17
N SER A 141 -9.01 10.50 -5.70
CA SER A 141 -10.39 10.25 -5.27
C SER A 141 -10.55 8.88 -4.62
N LEU A 142 -10.73 8.89 -3.30
CA LEU A 142 -11.24 7.74 -2.52
C LEU A 142 -12.77 7.77 -2.36
N THR A 143 -13.46 8.73 -2.99
CA THR A 143 -14.85 9.07 -2.65
C THR A 143 -15.80 9.07 -3.86
N THR A 144 -17.11 9.07 -3.57
CA THR A 144 -18.20 9.07 -4.56
C THR A 144 -18.40 10.43 -5.26
N HIS A 145 -17.64 11.47 -4.91
CA HIS A 145 -17.80 12.83 -5.43
C HIS A 145 -16.43 13.40 -5.82
N PRO A 146 -15.88 13.00 -6.99
CA PRO A 146 -14.45 13.06 -7.22
C PRO A 146 -13.83 14.46 -7.18
N THR A 147 -14.49 15.55 -7.59
CA THR A 147 -13.76 16.82 -7.75
C THR A 147 -14.32 18.03 -7.04
N GLY A 148 -15.64 18.17 -6.83
CA GLY A 148 -16.22 19.38 -6.20
C GLY A 148 -15.87 20.73 -6.85
N VAL A 149 -15.15 20.76 -7.98
CA VAL A 149 -14.61 21.97 -8.60
C VAL A 149 -15.71 22.72 -9.35
N PRO A 150 -15.95 24.02 -9.06
CA PRO A 150 -16.88 24.82 -9.84
C PRO A 150 -16.35 25.03 -11.26
N PRO A 151 -17.21 25.26 -12.28
CA PRO A 151 -16.78 25.46 -13.67
C PRO A 151 -15.74 26.57 -13.88
N HIS A 152 -15.67 27.53 -12.95
CA HIS A 152 -14.70 28.62 -12.91
C HIS A 152 -14.21 28.82 -11.47
N PRO A 153 -13.11 28.15 -11.07
CA PRO A 153 -12.50 28.37 -9.76
C PRO A 153 -11.84 29.75 -9.71
N GLU A 154 -11.96 30.45 -8.58
CA GLU A 154 -11.40 31.79 -8.38
C GLU A 154 -9.87 31.77 -8.21
N GLU A 155 -9.30 30.62 -7.84
CA GLU A 155 -7.87 30.37 -7.69
C GLU A 155 -7.42 29.16 -8.53
N PRO A 156 -6.14 29.07 -8.96
CA PRO A 156 -5.60 27.89 -9.62
C PRO A 156 -5.70 26.65 -8.74
N VAL A 157 -6.28 25.57 -9.27
CA VAL A 157 -6.41 24.29 -8.57
C VAL A 157 -5.11 23.50 -8.74
N GLU A 158 -4.19 23.59 -7.77
CA GLU A 158 -2.89 22.92 -7.82
C GLU A 158 -2.98 21.42 -7.46
N THR A 159 -3.83 21.05 -6.49
CA THR A 159 -4.08 19.66 -6.07
C THR A 159 -5.51 19.51 -5.55
N LEU A 160 -6.25 18.49 -5.99
CA LEU A 160 -7.57 18.14 -5.47
C LEU A 160 -7.45 16.95 -4.54
N TYR A 161 -7.42 17.22 -3.24
CA TYR A 161 -7.86 16.23 -2.27
C TYR A 161 -9.39 16.22 -2.28
N PRO A 162 -10.06 15.07 -2.03
CA PRO A 162 -11.47 15.09 -1.65
C PRO A 162 -11.62 16.08 -0.50
N ASP A 163 -12.77 16.72 -0.36
CA ASP A 163 -13.06 17.59 0.78
C ASP A 163 -12.88 16.79 2.09
N ASP A 164 -11.66 16.81 2.63
CA ASP A 164 -11.26 16.30 3.92
C ASP A 164 -11.64 17.33 5.00
N SER A 165 -12.83 17.92 4.88
CA SER A 165 -13.62 18.28 6.07
C SER A 165 -14.05 17.03 6.86
N ALA A 166 -13.19 16.01 6.93
CA ALA A 166 -12.95 15.28 8.15
C ALA A 166 -12.77 16.33 9.25
N GLN A 167 -13.88 16.67 9.88
CA GLN A 167 -13.91 17.38 11.14
C GLN A 167 -12.79 16.78 11.97
N GLU A 168 -11.90 17.62 12.53
CA GLU A 168 -10.95 17.13 13.52
C GLU A 168 -11.70 16.16 14.43
N PRO A 169 -11.19 14.92 14.60
CA PRO A 169 -11.92 13.92 15.35
C PRO A 169 -12.30 14.56 16.68
N PRO A 170 -13.58 14.46 17.11
CA PRO A 170 -14.04 15.19 18.27
C PRO A 170 -13.09 14.97 19.44
N PRO A 171 -12.77 16.02 20.23
CA PRO A 171 -11.77 15.93 21.28
C PRO A 171 -11.93 14.67 22.14
N GLY A 172 -10.87 13.87 22.23
CA GLY A 172 -10.86 12.61 22.99
C GLY A 172 -10.99 11.33 22.18
N LEU A 173 -11.11 11.39 20.85
CA LEU A 173 -10.96 10.22 19.98
C LEU A 173 -9.55 10.13 19.38
N PRO A 174 -8.91 8.94 19.40
CA PRO A 174 -7.58 8.76 18.80
C PRO A 174 -7.65 8.82 17.27
N THR A 175 -6.59 9.32 16.64
CA THR A 175 -6.44 9.46 15.18
C THR A 175 -6.26 8.12 14.45
N ARG A 176 -6.27 6.99 15.16
CA ARG A 176 -5.93 5.63 14.68
C ARG A 176 -4.48 5.43 14.23
N GLU A 177 -3.66 6.48 14.26
CA GLU A 177 -2.24 6.38 13.98
C GLU A 177 -1.49 5.55 15.03
N LEU A 178 -0.57 4.70 14.58
CA LEU A 178 0.05 3.67 15.41
C LEU A 178 1.30 4.15 16.16
N ALA A 179 1.86 5.30 15.78
CA ALA A 179 3.12 5.79 16.34
C ALA A 179 3.03 6.04 17.86
N VAL A 180 1.99 6.74 18.33
CA VAL A 180 1.82 7.08 19.75
C VAL A 180 1.59 5.83 20.60
N PRO A 181 0.66 4.90 20.27
CA PRO A 181 0.50 3.65 21.00
C PRO A 181 1.80 2.84 21.09
N ILE A 182 2.60 2.79 20.03
CA ILE A 182 3.87 2.06 20.02
C ILE A 182 4.90 2.72 20.95
N ILE A 183 5.02 4.06 20.91
CA ILE A 183 5.92 4.80 21.79
C ILE A 183 5.51 4.59 23.26
N GLU A 184 4.23 4.72 23.58
CA GLU A 184 3.69 4.47 24.91
C GLU A 184 3.98 3.03 25.37
N ALA A 185 3.72 2.05 24.52
CA ALA A 185 3.97 0.64 24.83
C ALA A 185 5.44 0.36 25.17
N LEU A 186 6.35 0.94 24.38
CA LEU A 186 7.78 0.73 24.53
C LEU A 186 8.38 1.49 25.73
N THR A 187 7.82 2.66 26.08
CA THR A 187 8.40 3.54 27.09
C THR A 187 7.72 3.43 28.46
N CYS A 188 6.41 3.24 28.49
CA CYS A 188 5.60 3.15 29.71
C CYS A 188 5.34 1.70 30.14
N GLY A 189 5.66 0.72 29.30
CA GLY A 189 5.43 -0.70 29.58
C GLY A 189 3.96 -1.13 29.44
N THR A 190 3.12 -0.27 28.85
CA THR A 190 1.73 -0.61 28.49
C THR A 190 1.73 -1.69 27.43
N GLU A 191 0.83 -2.67 27.55
CA GLU A 191 0.72 -3.73 26.55
C GLU A 191 -0.24 -3.33 25.43
N TYR A 192 0.20 -3.49 24.18
CA TYR A 192 -0.63 -3.23 23.01
C TYR A 192 -0.47 -4.35 21.98
N LEU A 193 -1.59 -4.83 21.45
CA LEU A 193 -1.60 -5.58 20.20
C LEU A 193 -1.70 -4.57 19.05
N ILE A 194 -0.62 -4.43 18.30
CA ILE A 194 -0.58 -3.59 17.11
C ILE A 194 -1.06 -4.43 15.92
N PRO A 195 -2.09 -3.98 15.18
CA PRO A 195 -2.72 -4.79 14.14
C PRO A 195 -1.84 -5.00 12.90
N ALA A 196 -0.90 -4.09 12.63
CA ALA A 196 0.08 -4.23 11.56
C ALA A 196 1.37 -3.45 11.88
N VAL A 197 2.51 -4.10 11.69
CA VAL A 197 3.84 -3.48 11.68
C VAL A 197 4.67 -4.08 10.55
N ASN A 198 5.56 -3.28 9.98
CA ASN A 198 6.49 -3.72 8.96
C ASN A 198 7.84 -4.08 9.58
N VAL A 199 8.19 -5.37 9.49
CA VAL A 199 9.39 -5.96 10.12
C VAL A 199 10.07 -6.95 9.17
N PRO A 200 11.36 -7.27 9.38
CA PRO A 200 12.00 -8.38 8.66
C PRO A 200 11.27 -9.70 8.91
N ASN A 201 11.22 -10.56 7.90
CA ASN A 201 10.58 -11.88 7.94
C ASN A 201 11.43 -12.95 8.66
N THR A 202 12.15 -12.54 9.71
CA THR A 202 13.12 -13.37 10.45
C THR A 202 12.47 -14.65 10.97
N GLY A 203 13.05 -15.81 10.65
CA GLY A 203 12.51 -17.11 11.07
C GLY A 203 11.23 -17.53 10.35
N GLY A 204 10.92 -16.89 9.21
CA GLY A 204 9.76 -17.22 8.37
C GLY A 204 8.43 -16.89 9.06
N LEU A 205 8.31 -15.64 9.54
CA LEU A 205 7.08 -15.10 10.15
C LEU A 205 5.89 -15.17 9.17
N VAL A 206 6.13 -14.91 7.89
CA VAL A 206 5.20 -15.18 6.77
C VAL A 206 5.80 -16.31 5.93
N PRO A 207 5.27 -17.53 6.05
CA PRO A 207 5.78 -18.69 5.32
C PRO A 207 5.77 -18.48 3.80
N GLY A 208 6.89 -18.84 3.16
CA GLY A 208 7.03 -18.81 1.70
C GLY A 208 7.51 -17.49 1.11
N LEU A 209 7.65 -16.43 1.93
CA LEU A 209 8.43 -15.24 1.59
C LEU A 209 9.88 -15.39 2.10
N PRO A 210 10.89 -14.77 1.44
CA PRO A 210 12.28 -14.78 1.90
C PRO A 210 12.43 -14.22 3.32
N GLU A 211 13.41 -14.70 4.09
CA GLU A 211 13.65 -14.22 5.47
C GLU A 211 14.14 -12.77 5.53
N ASP A 212 14.82 -12.31 4.47
CA ASP A 212 15.33 -10.93 4.32
C ASP A 212 14.29 -9.97 3.72
N ALA A 213 13.07 -10.44 3.46
CA ALA A 213 11.94 -9.61 3.05
C ALA A 213 11.37 -8.85 4.24
N PHE A 214 10.85 -7.65 3.99
CA PHE A 214 10.00 -6.96 4.96
C PHE A 214 8.55 -7.39 4.76
N VAL A 215 7.89 -7.74 5.85
CA VAL A 215 6.52 -8.23 5.88
C VAL A 215 5.68 -7.37 6.82
N GLU A 216 4.40 -7.30 6.53
CA GLU A 216 3.40 -6.60 7.32
C GLU A 216 2.53 -7.62 8.06
N ILE A 217 2.61 -7.62 9.39
CA ILE A 217 1.95 -8.57 10.29
C ILE A 217 1.62 -7.91 11.63
N PRO A 218 0.67 -8.45 12.43
CA PRO A 218 0.44 -7.97 13.78
C PRO A 218 1.63 -8.22 14.70
N ALA A 219 1.74 -7.41 15.75
CA ALA A 219 2.75 -7.58 16.79
C ALA A 219 2.21 -7.23 18.18
N LEU A 220 2.55 -8.04 19.17
CA LEU A 220 2.33 -7.71 20.58
C LEU A 220 3.52 -6.87 21.06
N ILE A 221 3.26 -5.71 21.64
CA ILE A 221 4.25 -4.99 22.43
C ILE A 221 3.96 -5.26 23.90
N SER A 222 4.90 -5.91 24.58
CA SER A 222 4.84 -6.21 26.01
C SER A 222 6.24 -6.18 26.60
N GLY A 223 6.37 -5.65 27.83
CA GLY A 223 7.65 -5.54 28.53
C GLY A 223 8.71 -4.74 27.76
N GLY A 224 8.29 -3.71 27.02
CA GLY A 224 9.17 -2.88 26.18
C GLY A 224 9.74 -3.59 24.94
N LYS A 225 9.13 -4.70 24.52
CA LYS A 225 9.57 -5.49 23.35
C LYS A 225 8.44 -5.69 22.37
N LEU A 226 8.73 -5.38 21.10
CA LEU A 226 7.89 -5.76 19.96
C LEU A 226 8.07 -7.25 19.66
N GLN A 227 6.96 -7.99 19.61
CA GLN A 227 6.91 -9.43 19.36
C GLN A 227 5.98 -9.68 18.17
N PRO A 228 6.52 -9.73 16.94
CA PRO A 228 5.73 -10.00 15.75
C PRO A 228 5.09 -11.40 15.80
N GLN A 229 3.87 -11.50 15.31
CA GLN A 229 3.10 -12.75 15.33
C GLN A 229 3.31 -13.53 14.04
N LYS A 230 3.69 -14.80 14.17
CA LYS A 230 3.80 -15.69 13.02
C LYS A 230 2.43 -15.85 12.35
N ALA A 231 2.42 -15.68 11.03
CA ALA A 231 1.28 -15.84 10.17
C ALA A 231 1.10 -17.30 9.75
N ASP A 232 -0.15 -17.65 9.41
CA ASP A 232 -0.44 -18.89 8.70
C ASP A 232 0.07 -18.80 7.23
N PRO A 233 0.25 -19.93 6.53
CA PRO A 233 0.62 -19.91 5.12
C PRO A 233 -0.48 -19.29 4.25
N LEU A 234 -0.12 -18.34 3.40
CA LEU A 234 -1.03 -17.76 2.41
C LEU A 234 -1.33 -18.74 1.26
N PRO A 235 -2.50 -18.64 0.61
CA PRO A 235 -2.77 -19.34 -0.64
C PRO A 235 -1.71 -19.04 -1.70
N GLU A 236 -1.31 -20.05 -2.49
CA GLU A 236 -0.21 -19.92 -3.45
C GLU A 236 -0.39 -18.75 -4.43
N GLY A 237 -1.63 -18.51 -4.88
CA GLY A 237 -1.94 -17.39 -5.77
C GLY A 237 -1.63 -16.02 -5.14
N ALA A 238 -2.05 -15.81 -3.89
CA ALA A 238 -1.76 -14.57 -3.15
C ALA A 238 -0.26 -14.44 -2.87
N LEU A 239 0.38 -15.54 -2.47
CA LEU A 239 1.81 -15.59 -2.18
C LEU A 239 2.67 -15.28 -3.42
N ALA A 240 2.27 -15.75 -4.60
CA ALA A 240 2.97 -15.46 -5.85
C ALA A 240 2.96 -13.97 -6.20
N LEU A 241 1.83 -13.27 -5.97
CA LEU A 241 1.72 -11.82 -6.16
C LEU A 241 2.70 -11.08 -5.23
N LEU A 242 2.75 -11.47 -3.96
CA LEU A 242 3.67 -10.87 -2.99
C LEU A 242 5.15 -11.12 -3.31
N ARG A 243 5.50 -12.33 -3.78
CA ARG A 243 6.89 -12.69 -4.13
C ARG A 243 7.46 -11.80 -5.24
N THR A 244 6.65 -11.43 -6.23
CA THR A 244 7.07 -10.50 -7.29
C THR A 244 7.43 -9.14 -6.68
N GLN A 245 6.58 -8.60 -5.82
CA GLN A 245 6.81 -7.30 -5.17
C GLN A 245 8.01 -7.32 -4.21
N VAL A 246 8.20 -8.41 -3.47
CA VAL A 246 9.41 -8.61 -2.65
C VAL A 246 10.68 -8.62 -3.51
N SER A 247 10.62 -9.23 -4.70
CA SER A 247 11.76 -9.28 -5.62
C SER A 247 12.09 -7.89 -6.18
N ILE A 248 11.07 -7.09 -6.52
CA ILE A 248 11.22 -5.69 -6.94
C ILE A 248 11.91 -4.88 -5.83
N ASN A 249 11.39 -4.92 -4.61
CA ASN A 249 11.96 -4.22 -3.45
C ASN A 249 13.44 -4.57 -3.24
N LYS A 250 13.78 -5.86 -3.35
CA LYS A 250 15.16 -6.33 -3.22
C LYS A 250 16.07 -5.77 -4.32
N LEU A 251 15.62 -5.77 -5.57
CA LEU A 251 16.38 -5.21 -6.69
C LEU A 251 16.56 -3.70 -6.56
N LEU A 252 15.56 -2.96 -6.06
CA LEU A 252 15.68 -1.53 -5.79
C LEU A 252 16.75 -1.23 -4.71
N VAL A 253 16.76 -2.00 -3.63
CA VAL A 253 17.81 -1.85 -2.60
C VAL A 253 19.18 -2.22 -3.15
N GLN A 254 19.29 -3.29 -3.96
CA GLN A 254 20.55 -3.64 -4.63
C GLN A 254 21.01 -2.55 -5.59
N ALA A 255 20.10 -1.96 -6.37
CA ALA A 255 20.41 -0.85 -7.26
C ALA A 255 21.03 0.31 -6.48
N PHE A 256 20.45 0.66 -5.33
CA PHE A 256 20.99 1.69 -4.43
C PHE A 256 22.38 1.32 -3.91
N VAL A 257 22.54 0.14 -3.30
CA VAL A 257 23.80 -0.29 -2.65
C VAL A 257 24.93 -0.44 -3.66
N GLU A 258 24.64 -1.01 -4.83
CA GLU A 258 25.63 -1.28 -5.88
C GLU A 258 25.83 -0.08 -6.83
N ASN A 259 25.09 1.01 -6.66
CA ASN A 259 25.01 2.14 -7.59
C ASN A 259 24.73 1.70 -9.04
N SER A 260 23.80 0.77 -9.24
CA SER A 260 23.56 0.11 -10.54
C SER A 260 22.20 0.47 -11.16
N ARG A 261 22.23 1.13 -12.33
CA ARG A 261 21.04 1.32 -13.18
C ARG A 261 20.58 0.02 -13.81
N ASP A 262 21.47 -0.95 -14.00
CA ASP A 262 21.09 -2.27 -14.51
C ASP A 262 20.21 -3.04 -13.52
N ARG A 263 20.49 -2.96 -12.21
CA ARG A 263 19.60 -3.51 -11.16
C ARG A 263 18.28 -2.76 -11.08
N LEU A 264 18.30 -1.42 -11.21
CA LEU A 264 17.07 -0.63 -11.28
C LEU A 264 16.23 -1.03 -12.51
N LEU A 265 16.87 -1.24 -13.65
CA LEU A 265 16.19 -1.69 -14.87
C LEU A 265 15.59 -3.08 -14.68
N GLN A 266 16.28 -4.01 -14.02
CA GLN A 266 15.69 -5.30 -13.67
C GLN A 266 14.44 -5.12 -12.79
N ALA A 267 14.50 -4.27 -11.76
CA ALA A 267 13.34 -3.97 -10.91
C ALA A 267 12.16 -3.45 -11.73
N MET A 268 12.42 -2.48 -12.63
CA MET A 268 11.40 -1.92 -13.51
C MET A 268 10.81 -2.97 -14.47
N LEU A 269 11.62 -3.86 -15.04
CA LEU A 269 11.13 -4.83 -16.04
C LEU A 269 10.36 -6.00 -15.44
N ILE A 270 10.53 -6.30 -14.16
CA ILE A 270 9.70 -7.30 -13.46
C ILE A 270 8.49 -6.64 -12.77
N ASP A 271 8.45 -5.31 -12.72
CA ASP A 271 7.29 -4.56 -12.26
C ASP A 271 6.11 -4.82 -13.21
N PRO A 272 4.97 -5.30 -12.69
CA PRO A 272 3.83 -5.66 -13.53
C PRO A 272 3.27 -4.51 -14.37
N VAL A 273 3.38 -3.26 -13.92
CA VAL A 273 2.82 -2.11 -14.67
C VAL A 273 3.77 -1.62 -15.77
N THR A 274 4.98 -2.16 -15.86
CA THR A 274 5.92 -1.84 -16.94
C THR A 274 5.62 -2.66 -18.20
N THR A 275 5.22 -1.97 -19.26
CA THR A 275 4.81 -2.61 -20.53
C THR A 275 5.81 -2.47 -21.68
N SER A 276 6.90 -1.70 -21.49
CA SER A 276 7.87 -1.42 -22.56
C SER A 276 9.28 -1.24 -22.02
N TYR A 277 10.20 -2.09 -22.51
CA TYR A 277 11.63 -1.97 -22.24
C TYR A 277 12.19 -0.59 -22.63
N ARG A 278 11.83 -0.10 -23.81
CA ARG A 278 12.33 1.20 -24.30
C ARG A 278 11.86 2.33 -23.39
N ASN A 279 10.57 2.32 -23.00
CA ASN A 279 10.02 3.36 -22.14
C ASN A 279 10.64 3.30 -20.74
N ALA A 280 10.87 2.12 -20.18
CA ALA A 280 11.57 1.97 -18.90
C ALA A 280 12.98 2.58 -18.94
N VAL A 281 13.76 2.29 -20.00
CA VAL A 281 15.09 2.88 -20.17
C VAL A 281 15.03 4.40 -20.35
N HIS A 282 14.07 4.92 -21.11
CA HIS A 282 13.88 6.36 -21.28
C HIS A 282 13.50 7.04 -19.96
N LEU A 283 12.54 6.48 -19.22
CA LEU A 283 12.11 6.96 -17.91
C LEU A 283 13.29 7.02 -16.93
N ILE A 284 14.07 5.94 -16.81
CA ILE A 284 15.26 5.93 -15.95
C ILE A 284 16.20 7.08 -16.34
N ASN A 285 16.56 7.20 -17.61
CA ASN A 285 17.50 8.24 -18.03
C ASN A 285 16.95 9.67 -17.80
N GLU A 286 15.66 9.87 -17.99
CA GLU A 286 14.99 11.16 -17.81
C GLU A 286 14.88 11.54 -16.33
N MET A 287 14.44 10.63 -15.47
CA MET A 287 14.37 10.86 -14.02
C MET A 287 15.76 11.18 -13.44
N PHE A 288 16.81 10.47 -13.87
CA PHE A 288 18.17 10.77 -13.44
C PHE A 288 18.74 12.09 -14.01
N LYS A 289 18.21 12.57 -15.14
CA LYS A 289 18.56 13.89 -15.67
C LYS A 289 17.88 15.00 -14.88
N ILE A 290 16.60 14.84 -14.55
CA ILE A 290 15.78 15.87 -13.89
C ILE A 290 16.04 15.90 -12.38
N GLN A 291 16.13 14.74 -11.74
CA GLN A 291 16.22 14.59 -10.28
C GLN A 291 17.60 14.13 -9.81
N GLY A 292 18.65 14.29 -10.64
CA GLY A 292 19.98 13.76 -10.36
C GLY A 292 20.61 14.24 -9.04
N GLU A 293 20.23 15.41 -8.53
CA GLU A 293 20.67 15.92 -7.23
C GLU A 293 20.01 15.20 -6.03
N ALA A 294 18.78 14.71 -6.21
CA ALA A 294 18.03 14.00 -5.17
C ALA A 294 18.23 12.48 -5.21
N LEU A 295 18.56 11.93 -6.38
CA LEU A 295 18.72 10.50 -6.60
C LEU A 295 20.17 10.03 -6.31
N PRO A 296 20.36 8.78 -5.84
CA PRO A 296 21.69 8.20 -5.66
C PRO A 296 22.44 8.13 -7.00
N PRO A 297 23.79 8.19 -7.05
CA PRO A 297 24.53 8.29 -8.31
C PRO A 297 24.65 6.94 -9.06
N LEU A 298 23.52 6.36 -9.46
CA LEU A 298 23.45 5.06 -10.15
C LEU A 298 24.04 5.16 -11.57
N GLN A 299 24.75 4.12 -12.01
CA GLN A 299 25.43 4.05 -13.30
C GLN A 299 25.03 2.82 -14.12
N TRP A 300 25.08 2.94 -15.45
CA TRP A 300 25.01 1.79 -16.36
C TRP A 300 26.37 1.09 -16.39
N GLU A 301 26.39 -0.24 -16.36
CA GLU A 301 27.62 -1.01 -16.54
C GLU A 301 28.32 -0.64 -17.85
N GLY A 302 29.64 -0.44 -17.79
CA GLY A 302 30.47 -0.17 -18.96
C GLY A 302 30.37 1.25 -19.56
N LYS A 303 29.57 2.17 -19.00
CA LYS A 303 29.67 3.59 -19.37
C LYS A 303 30.79 4.27 -18.55
N PRO A 304 31.79 4.91 -19.17
CA PRO A 304 32.81 5.66 -18.44
C PRO A 304 32.17 6.81 -17.66
N LYS A 305 32.75 7.17 -16.50
CA LYS A 305 32.36 8.35 -15.73
C LYS A 305 32.55 9.59 -16.62
N GLY A 306 31.44 10.16 -17.08
CA GLY A 306 31.40 11.46 -17.75
C GLY A 306 31.39 12.59 -16.74
#